data_AF-A0A6B2G070-F1
#
_entry.id   AF-A0A6B2G070-F1
#
_cell.length_a   1.000
_cell.length_b   1.000
_cell.length_c   1.000
_cell.angle_alpha   90.00
_cell.angle_beta   90.00
_cell.angle_gamma   90.00
#
_symmetry.space_group_name_H-M   'P 1'
#
loop_
_entity.id
_entity.type
_entity.pdbx_description
1 polymer ?
#
loop_
_entity_poly.entity_id
_entity_poly.type
_entity_poly.pdbx_seq_one_letter_code
_entity_poly.pdbx_strand_id
1 'polypeptide(L)'
;MLEIALGVVYVIKSKKLGIFDPFLRISQLIKKYLENNLPENIHELCTDRLFINLTEFPSRKPFLVSKYHCKSDLIDAIVCTTFIPIIFGFIPPIFRGKVSL
;
A
#
# COMPACT_ATOMS: atom_id res chain seq x y z
N MET A 1 -3.07 9.58 -11.28
CA MET A 1 -3.14 8.12 -11.53
C MET A 1 -2.22 7.67 -12.67
N LEU A 2 -2.14 8.39 -13.80
CA LEU A 2 -1.23 8.02 -14.90
C LEU A 2 0.26 8.14 -14.53
N GLU A 3 0.64 9.18 -13.77
CA GLU A 3 2.03 9.42 -13.37
C GLU A 3 2.60 8.33 -12.46
N ILE A 4 1.83 7.88 -11.46
CA ILE A 4 2.27 6.78 -10.59
C ILE A 4 2.40 5.47 -11.39
N ALA A 5 1.48 5.20 -12.32
CA ALA A 5 1.56 4.01 -13.17
C ALA A 5 2.81 4.05 -14.07
N LEU A 6 3.11 5.18 -14.70
CA LEU A 6 4.33 5.37 -15.49
C LEU A 6 5.59 5.26 -14.62
N GLY A 7 5.57 5.83 -13.42
CA GLY A 7 6.67 5.69 -12.45
C GLY A 7 6.93 4.23 -12.06
N VAL A 8 5.88 3.46 -11.78
CA VAL A 8 5.99 2.02 -11.50
C VAL A 8 6.56 1.26 -12.69
N VAL A 9 6.04 1.49 -13.90
CA VAL A 9 6.54 0.84 -15.12
C VAL A 9 8.01 1.20 -15.39
N TYR A 10 8.40 2.46 -15.18
CA TYR A 10 9.78 2.90 -15.33
C TYR A 10 10.72 2.18 -14.35
N VAL A 11 10.34 2.13 -13.07
CA VAL A 11 11.12 1.42 -12.05
C VAL A 11 11.26 -0.06 -12.38
N ILE A 12 10.17 -0.73 -12.79
CA ILE A 12 10.21 -2.14 -13.21
C ILE A 12 11.17 -2.34 -14.39
N LYS A 13 11.06 -1.50 -15.42
CA LYS A 13 11.93 -1.60 -16.62
C LYS A 13 13.41 -1.35 -16.31
N SER A 14 13.72 -0.59 -15.26
CA SER A 14 15.11 -0.34 -14.85
C SER A 14 15.79 -1.54 -14.15
N LYS A 15 15.02 -2.58 -13.77
CA LYS A 15 15.55 -3.75 -13.06
C LYS A 15 15.87 -4.89 -14.02
N LYS A 16 17.01 -5.56 -13.82
CA LYS A 16 17.43 -6.72 -14.63
C LYS A 16 16.42 -7.87 -14.58
N LEU A 17 15.78 -8.08 -13.43
CA LEU A 17 14.76 -9.14 -13.24
C LEU A 17 13.33 -8.60 -13.40
N GLY A 18 13.17 -7.34 -13.81
CA GLY A 18 11.86 -6.71 -13.95
C GLY A 18 11.06 -6.76 -12.65
N ILE A 19 9.84 -7.32 -12.73
CA ILE A 19 8.92 -7.46 -11.59
C ILE A 19 9.35 -8.55 -10.60
N PHE A 20 10.26 -9.44 -11.00
CA PHE A 20 10.80 -10.50 -10.15
C PHE A 20 12.05 -10.06 -9.39
N ASP A 21 12.44 -8.78 -9.49
CA ASP A 21 13.56 -8.24 -8.73
C ASP A 21 13.23 -8.22 -7.23
N PRO A 22 13.95 -8.98 -6.38
CA PRO A 22 13.62 -9.12 -4.97
C PRO A 22 13.82 -7.84 -4.16
N PHE A 23 14.50 -6.83 -4.72
CA PHE A 23 14.74 -5.53 -4.11
C PHE A 23 13.84 -4.44 -4.71
N LEU A 24 12.82 -4.82 -5.48
CA LEU A 24 11.82 -3.92 -6.03
C LEU A 24 10.87 -3.42 -4.94
N ARG A 25 11.08 -2.19 -4.50
CA ARG A 25 10.31 -1.55 -3.42
C ARG A 25 9.14 -0.70 -3.95
N ILE A 26 8.25 -1.31 -4.73
CA ILE A 26 7.09 -0.61 -5.31
C ILE A 26 6.17 -0.02 -4.23
N SER A 27 5.96 -0.74 -3.12
CA SER A 27 5.18 -0.25 -1.98
C SER A 27 5.67 1.09 -1.44
N GLN A 28 6.98 1.32 -1.42
CA GLN A 28 7.57 2.59 -0.98
C GLN A 28 7.34 3.72 -1.99
N LEU A 29 7.40 3.42 -3.29
CA LEU A 29 7.07 4.39 -4.34
C LEU A 29 5.61 4.83 -4.24
N ILE A 30 4.70 3.86 -4.05
CA ILE A 30 3.27 4.13 -3.89
C ILE A 30 3.03 4.96 -2.64
N LYS A 31 3.62 4.55 -1.50
CA LYS A 31 3.53 5.29 -0.24
C LYS A 31 3.95 6.75 -0.41
N LYS A 32 5.13 7.00 -0.98
CA LYS A 32 5.65 8.36 -1.20
C LYS A 32 4.76 9.17 -2.15
N TYR A 33 4.21 8.56 -3.19
CA TYR A 33 3.28 9.23 -4.08
C TYR A 33 2.01 9.65 -3.34
N LEU A 34 1.42 8.76 -2.54
CA LEU A 34 0.23 9.07 -1.75
C LEU A 34 0.51 10.14 -0.69
N GLU A 35 1.65 10.08 -0.01
CA GLU A 35 2.07 11.09 0.96
C GLU A 35 2.19 12.50 0.34
N ASN A 36 2.73 12.58 -0.87
CA ASN A 36 2.94 13.86 -1.56
C ASN A 36 1.68 14.44 -2.23
N ASN A 37 0.74 13.58 -2.66
CA ASN A 37 -0.41 14.01 -3.47
C ASN A 37 -1.73 14.08 -2.69
N LEU A 38 -1.84 13.42 -1.54
CA LEU A 38 -3.06 13.47 -0.73
C LEU A 38 -3.06 14.68 0.21
N PRO A 39 -4.21 15.36 0.39
CA PRO A 39 -4.33 16.43 1.37
C PRO A 39 -4.22 15.90 2.81
N GLU A 40 -3.88 16.75 3.78
CA GLU A 40 -3.68 16.30 5.16
C GLU A 40 -4.96 15.75 5.85
N ASN A 41 -6.11 16.33 5.53
CA ASN A 41 -7.40 15.88 6.05
C ASN A 41 -8.01 14.70 5.28
N ILE A 42 -7.26 14.02 4.40
CA ILE A 42 -7.78 12.92 3.58
C ILE A 42 -8.38 11.78 4.42
N HIS A 43 -7.83 11.53 5.60
CA HIS A 43 -8.29 10.48 6.51
C HIS A 43 -9.70 10.76 7.05
N GLU A 44 -10.04 12.03 7.30
CA GLU A 44 -11.39 12.46 7.66
C GLU A 44 -12.34 12.30 6.47
N LEU A 45 -11.89 12.69 5.27
CA LEU A 45 -12.68 12.59 4.05
C LEU A 45 -12.97 11.14 3.64
N CYS A 46 -12.08 10.20 3.95
CA CYS A 46 -12.23 8.79 3.61
C CYS A 46 -12.95 8.00 4.70
N THR A 47 -12.98 8.49 5.93
CA THR A 47 -13.66 7.82 7.04
C THR A 47 -15.15 7.64 6.72
N ASP A 48 -15.66 6.41 6.90
CA ASP A 48 -17.02 5.94 6.55
C ASP A 48 -17.39 6.00 5.06
N ARG A 49 -16.47 6.41 4.19
CA ARG A 49 -16.71 6.51 2.74
C ARG A 49 -15.82 5.58 1.93
N LEU A 50 -14.65 5.22 2.45
CA LEU A 50 -13.72 4.27 1.85
C LEU A 50 -13.62 3.04 2.73
N PHE A 51 -13.94 1.88 2.14
CA PHE A 51 -13.87 0.59 2.80
C PHE A 51 -12.74 -0.23 2.19
N ILE A 52 -11.75 -0.55 3.00
CA ILE A 52 -10.57 -1.32 2.62
C ILE A 52 -10.66 -2.70 3.25
N ASN A 53 -10.73 -3.76 2.42
CA ASN A 53 -10.69 -5.13 2.88
C ASN A 53 -9.24 -5.61 2.96
N LEU A 54 -8.79 -5.98 4.15
CA LEU A 54 -7.45 -6.51 4.42
C LEU A 54 -7.55 -7.93 4.94
N THR A 55 -6.49 -8.70 4.76
CA THR A 55 -6.36 -10.06 5.28
C THR A 55 -5.32 -10.07 6.41
N GLU A 56 -5.74 -10.46 7.62
CA GLU A 56 -4.81 -10.66 8.74
C GLU A 56 -3.94 -11.89 8.47
N PHE A 57 -2.62 -11.75 8.51
CA PHE A 57 -1.68 -12.86 8.40
C PHE A 57 -1.04 -13.15 9.77
N PRO A 58 -0.91 -14.44 10.20
CA PRO A 58 -1.16 -15.68 9.46
C PRO A 58 -2.60 -16.22 9.56
N SER A 59 -3.49 -15.55 10.29
CA SER A 59 -4.87 -16.02 10.53
C SER A 59 -5.70 -16.22 9.25
N ARG A 60 -5.34 -15.54 8.15
CA ARG A 60 -6.06 -15.49 6.86
C ARG A 60 -7.51 -15.02 6.97
N LYS A 61 -7.81 -14.23 8.00
CA LYS A 61 -9.15 -13.71 8.23
C LYS A 61 -9.29 -12.34 7.56
N PRO A 62 -10.32 -12.13 6.72
CA PRO A 62 -10.60 -10.80 6.19
C PRO A 62 -11.11 -9.89 7.31
N PHE A 63 -10.71 -8.63 7.29
CA PHE A 63 -11.27 -7.59 8.13
C PHE A 63 -11.39 -6.28 7.35
N LEU A 64 -12.44 -5.53 7.67
CA LEU A 64 -12.77 -4.30 6.95
C LEU A 64 -12.30 -3.08 7.74
N VAL A 65 -11.64 -2.17 7.05
CA VAL A 65 -11.19 -0.88 7.58
C VAL A 65 -12.02 0.21 6.92
N SER A 66 -12.73 0.99 7.72
CA SER A 66 -13.51 2.15 7.25
C SER A 66 -13.25 3.43 8.04
N LYS A 67 -12.57 3.33 9.19
CA LYS A 67 -12.20 4.45 10.05
C LYS A 67 -10.71 4.68 9.95
N TYR A 68 -10.27 5.91 9.69
CA TYR A 68 -8.86 6.27 9.56
C TYR A 68 -8.48 7.34 10.58
N HIS A 69 -7.41 7.13 11.34
CA HIS A 69 -7.02 8.01 12.45
C HIS A 69 -6.19 9.22 12.02
N CYS A 70 -5.42 9.06 10.94
CA CYS A 70 -4.56 10.09 10.38
C CYS A 70 -4.24 9.75 8.92
N LYS A 71 -3.61 10.70 8.18
CA LYS A 71 -3.21 10.49 6.79
C LYS A 71 -2.32 9.27 6.61
N SER A 72 -1.33 9.06 7.49
CA SER A 72 -0.43 7.90 7.41
C SER A 72 -1.16 6.58 7.65
N ASP A 73 -2.13 6.54 8.57
CA ASP A 73 -2.95 5.35 8.83
C ASP A 73 -3.80 4.98 7.60
N LEU A 74 -4.40 5.95 6.90
CA LEU A 74 -5.05 5.71 5.61
C LEU A 74 -4.08 5.18 4.55
N ILE A 75 -2.91 5.81 4.42
CA ILE A 75 -1.91 5.43 3.42
C ILE A 75 -1.38 4.02 3.69
N ASP A 76 -1.11 3.66 4.93
CA ASP A 76 -0.67 2.32 5.30
C ASP A 76 -1.74 1.27 4.98
N ALA A 77 -3.03 1.58 5.20
CA ALA A 77 -4.12 0.70 4.78
C ALA A 77 -4.15 0.49 3.26
N ILE A 78 -3.98 1.55 2.46
CA ILE A 78 -3.93 1.47 0.99
C ILE A 78 -2.68 0.72 0.51
N VAL A 79 -1.54 0.93 1.15
CA VAL A 79 -0.30 0.23 0.79
C VAL A 79 -0.44 -1.26 1.09
N CYS A 80 -1.10 -1.64 2.18
CA CYS A 80 -1.35 -3.05 2.51
C CYS A 80 -2.14 -3.75 1.41
N THR A 81 -3.25 -3.18 0.91
CA THR A 81 -4.07 -3.83 -0.14
C THR A 81 -3.33 -4.05 -1.45
N THR A 82 -2.32 -3.24 -1.72
CA THR A 82 -1.53 -3.33 -2.94
C THR A 82 -0.33 -4.26 -2.80
N PHE A 83 -0.09 -4.84 -1.61
CA PHE A 83 1.06 -5.71 -1.37
C PHE A 83 0.79 -7.15 -1.83
N ILE A 84 1.42 -7.53 -2.94
CA ILE A 84 1.44 -8.91 -3.41
C ILE A 84 2.74 -9.54 -2.90
N PRO A 85 2.67 -10.56 -2.01
CA PRO A 85 3.85 -11.28 -1.54
C PRO A 85 4.72 -11.75 -2.71
N ILE A 86 6.04 -11.78 -2.52
CA ILE A 86 7.05 -12.19 -3.52
C ILE A 86 7.26 -11.14 -4.62
N ILE A 87 6.20 -10.47 -5.11
CA ILE A 87 6.30 -9.47 -6.18
C ILE A 87 6.76 -8.11 -5.64
N PHE A 88 6.20 -7.67 -4.50
CA PHE A 88 6.49 -6.34 -3.94
C PHE A 88 7.35 -6.37 -2.66
N GLY A 89 8.02 -7.50 -2.42
CA GLY A 89 8.96 -7.70 -1.32
C GLY A 89 8.65 -8.93 -0.45
N PHE A 90 9.57 -9.20 0.48
CA PHE A 90 9.45 -10.31 1.45
C PHE A 90 8.96 -9.87 2.83
N ILE A 91 9.03 -8.57 3.13
CA ILE A 91 8.60 -8.02 4.41
C ILE A 91 7.17 -7.53 4.24
N PRO A 92 6.17 -8.23 4.83
CA PRO A 92 4.79 -7.81 4.71
C PRO A 92 4.56 -6.50 5.48
N PRO A 93 3.66 -5.63 4.99
CA PRO A 93 3.35 -4.40 5.68
C PRO A 93 2.59 -4.66 6.99
N ILE A 94 2.81 -3.79 7.97
CA ILE A 94 2.17 -3.85 9.27
C ILE A 94 1.16 -2.71 9.34
N PHE A 95 -0.11 -3.06 9.48
CA PHE A 95 -1.20 -2.11 9.69
C PHE A 95 -1.70 -2.25 11.13
N ARG A 96 -1.63 -1.15 11.90
CA ARG A 96 -2.08 -1.09 13.32
C ARG A 96 -1.56 -2.23 14.19
N GLY A 97 -0.26 -2.56 14.05
CA GLY A 97 0.40 -3.62 14.82
C GLY A 97 0.09 -5.04 14.34
N LYS A 98 -0.66 -5.22 13.24
CA LYS A 98 -0.97 -6.53 12.64
C LYS A 98 -0.39 -6.65 11.24
N VAL A 99 0.20 -7.79 10.94
CA VAL A 99 0.61 -8.10 9.57
C VAL A 99 -0.64 -8.24 8.71
N SER A 100 -0.77 -7.35 7.72
CA SER A 100 -1.98 -7.23 6.91
C SER A 100 -1.59 -7.23 5.44
N LEU A 101 -2.32 -8.02 4.64
CA LEU A 101 -2.14 -8.20 3.20
C LEU A 101 -3.41 -7.77 2.46
#